data_AF-A0A1F5ECW5-F1
#
_entry.id   AF-A0A1F5ECW5-F1
#
_cell.length_a   1.000
_cell.length_b   1.000
_cell.length_c   1.000
_cell.angle_alpha   90.00
_cell.angle_beta   90.00
_cell.angle_gamma   90.00
#
_symmetry.space_group_name_H-M   'P 1'
#
loop_
_entity.id
_entity.type
_entity.pdbx_description
1 polymer ?
#
loop_
_entity_poly.entity_id
_entity_poly.type
_entity_poly.pdbx_seq_one_letter_code
_entity_poly.pdbx_strand_id
1 'polypeptide(L)'
;MLVIIFSLILLVGVAGTIFPALPGIPLMFAVTLIFLFFDRFAHLTVLNLIIFIIITLASITVDYTSGIIGAKYGGAGRSSIIIGLLGLIIGIFIYPPFGGIAGLFVGILVSEIIQFKDHNKAIKAATGGVLGVISGTVANLILALLFLVLFIIFSVK
;
A
#
# COMPACT_ATOMS: atom_id res chain seq x y z
N MET A 1 18.62 -22.68 -7.54
CA MET A 1 18.63 -21.65 -8.60
C MET A 1 17.31 -20.88 -8.67
N LEU A 2 16.15 -21.55 -8.73
CA LEU A 2 14.82 -20.90 -8.73
C LEU A 2 14.63 -19.91 -7.55
N VAL A 3 14.94 -20.32 -6.32
CA VAL A 3 14.78 -19.48 -5.11
C VAL A 3 15.51 -18.15 -5.22
N ILE A 4 16.71 -18.14 -5.80
CA ILE A 4 17.52 -16.91 -5.97
C ILE A 4 16.85 -15.98 -6.97
N ILE A 5 16.41 -16.51 -8.12
CA ILE A 5 15.75 -15.73 -9.17
C ILE A 5 14.47 -15.09 -8.63
N PHE A 6 13.62 -15.87 -7.96
CA PHE A 6 12.35 -15.36 -7.43
C PHE A 6 12.56 -14.39 -6.28
N SER A 7 13.57 -14.61 -5.42
CA SER A 7 13.96 -13.62 -4.40
C SER A 7 14.37 -12.29 -5.01
N LEU A 8 15.11 -12.28 -6.13
CA LEU A 8 15.47 -11.06 -6.84
C LEU A 8 14.24 -10.36 -7.45
N ILE A 9 13.29 -11.11 -7.99
CA ILE A 9 12.01 -10.55 -8.48
C ILE A 9 11.20 -9.95 -7.34
N LEU A 10 11.17 -10.61 -6.17
CA LEU A 10 10.47 -10.10 -4.99
C LEU A 10 11.06 -8.79 -4.46
N LEU A 11 12.36 -8.52 -4.64
CA LEU A 11 12.94 -7.20 -4.32
C LEU A 11 12.33 -6.08 -5.14
N VAL A 12 11.90 -6.34 -6.39
CA VAL A 12 11.15 -5.36 -7.20
C VAL A 12 9.78 -5.10 -6.57
N GLY A 13 9.14 -6.14 -6.03
CA GLY A 13 7.89 -6.00 -5.26
C GLY A 13 8.05 -5.16 -3.99
N VAL A 14 9.17 -5.35 -3.26
CA VAL A 14 9.53 -4.51 -2.10
C VAL A 14 9.78 -3.06 -2.51
N ALA A 15 10.50 -2.82 -3.62
CA ALA A 15 10.65 -1.46 -4.14
C ALA A 15 9.29 -0.86 -4.55
N GLY A 16 8.38 -1.70 -5.06
CA GLY A 16 7.02 -1.32 -5.41
C GLY A 16 6.18 -0.82 -4.23
N THR A 17 6.44 -1.26 -2.98
CA THR A 17 5.70 -0.77 -1.81
C THR A 17 6.12 0.63 -1.37
N ILE A 18 7.30 1.10 -1.77
CA ILE A 18 7.78 2.47 -1.46
C ILE A 18 6.92 3.51 -2.18
N PHE A 19 6.36 3.13 -3.33
CA PHE A 19 5.47 4.00 -4.10
C PHE A 19 4.03 3.82 -3.62
N PRO A 20 3.44 4.85 -2.99
CA PRO A 20 2.07 4.76 -2.50
C PRO A 20 1.11 4.48 -3.66
N ALA A 21 0.13 3.62 -3.40
CA ALA A 21 -0.86 3.10 -4.35
C ALA A 21 -0.39 2.06 -5.37
N LEU A 22 0.91 1.69 -5.39
CA LEU A 22 1.33 0.48 -6.08
C LEU A 22 1.10 -0.75 -5.19
N PRO A 23 0.39 -1.79 -5.66
CA PRO A 23 0.11 -2.98 -4.86
C PRO A 23 1.35 -3.89 -4.77
N GLY A 24 2.39 -3.45 -4.08
CA GLY A 24 3.67 -4.16 -4.01
C GLY A 24 3.57 -5.56 -3.40
N ILE A 25 2.90 -5.72 -2.25
CA ILE A 25 2.73 -7.04 -1.61
C ILE A 25 1.82 -7.97 -2.42
N PRO A 26 0.68 -7.53 -2.99
CA PRO A 26 -0.08 -8.35 -3.94
C PRO A 26 0.74 -8.83 -5.14
N LEU A 27 1.64 -8.00 -5.68
CA LEU A 27 2.57 -8.42 -6.73
C LEU A 27 3.57 -9.47 -6.21
N MET A 28 4.10 -9.29 -5.00
CA MET A 28 4.95 -10.30 -4.36
C MET A 28 4.22 -11.64 -4.19
N PHE A 29 2.95 -11.61 -3.80
CA PHE A 29 2.12 -12.79 -3.69
C PHE A 29 1.92 -13.49 -5.04
N ALA A 30 1.66 -12.75 -6.12
CA ALA A 30 1.56 -13.31 -7.46
C ALA A 30 2.88 -13.99 -7.89
N VAL A 31 4.02 -13.38 -7.60
CA VAL A 31 5.35 -13.97 -7.85
C VAL A 31 5.53 -15.28 -7.06
N THR A 32 5.09 -15.32 -5.80
CA THR A 32 5.11 -16.56 -4.99
C THR A 32 4.20 -17.65 -5.55
N LEU A 33 3.03 -17.31 -6.11
CA LEU A 33 2.17 -18.29 -6.78
C LEU A 33 2.84 -18.87 -8.04
N ILE A 34 3.52 -18.02 -8.81
CA ILE A 34 4.29 -18.46 -9.97
C ILE A 34 5.44 -19.38 -9.51
N PHE A 35 6.15 -19.03 -8.43
CA PHE A 35 7.18 -19.88 -7.85
C PHE A 35 6.62 -21.25 -7.48
N LEU A 36 5.49 -21.29 -6.77
CA LEU A 36 4.83 -22.53 -6.33
C LEU A 36 4.47 -23.47 -7.49
N PHE A 37 4.04 -22.89 -8.62
CA PHE A 37 3.74 -23.65 -9.84
C PHE A 37 4.98 -24.35 -10.40
N PHE A 38 6.13 -23.66 -10.46
CA PHE A 38 7.38 -24.26 -10.92
C PHE A 38 8.01 -25.21 -9.90
N ASP A 39 7.88 -24.89 -8.61
CA ASP A 39 8.42 -25.64 -7.49
C ASP A 39 7.62 -26.93 -7.20
N ARG A 40 6.39 -27.03 -7.72
CA ARG A 40 5.47 -28.17 -7.52
C ARG A 40 5.29 -28.53 -6.03
N PHE A 41 5.21 -27.52 -5.16
CA PHE A 41 5.08 -27.68 -3.71
C PHE A 41 6.24 -28.44 -3.05
N ALA A 42 7.43 -28.47 -3.66
CA ALA A 42 8.59 -29.14 -3.09
C ALA A 42 9.08 -28.46 -1.80
N HIS A 43 9.14 -27.12 -1.78
CA HIS A 43 9.61 -26.35 -0.63
C HIS A 43 8.46 -25.61 0.08
N LEU A 44 7.54 -25.02 -0.68
CA LEU A 44 6.40 -24.29 -0.11
C LEU A 44 5.18 -25.17 0.13
N THR A 45 4.78 -25.29 1.40
CA THR A 45 3.55 -25.99 1.81
C THR A 45 2.30 -25.10 1.72
N VAL A 46 1.11 -25.71 1.77
CA VAL A 46 -0.16 -25.00 1.84
C VAL A 46 -0.23 -24.06 3.06
N LEU A 47 0.37 -24.44 4.18
CA LEU A 47 0.41 -23.62 5.38
C LEU A 47 1.21 -22.32 5.16
N ASN A 48 2.35 -22.42 4.45
CA ASN A 48 3.14 -21.25 4.06
C ASN A 48 2.34 -20.29 3.16
N LEU A 49 1.53 -20.84 2.25
CA LEU A 49 0.68 -20.05 1.38
C LEU A 49 -0.39 -19.27 2.17
N ILE A 50 -1.00 -19.89 3.19
CA ILE A 50 -1.96 -19.22 4.08
C ILE A 50 -1.31 -18.01 4.78
N ILE A 51 -0.06 -18.15 5.25
CA ILE A 51 0.68 -17.04 5.86
C ILE A 51 0.84 -15.88 4.87
N PHE A 52 1.23 -16.16 3.62
CA PHE A 52 1.37 -15.13 2.59
C PHE A 52 0.04 -14.45 2.24
N ILE A 53 -1.06 -15.21 2.20
CA ILE A 53 -2.41 -14.65 2.01
C ILE A 53 -2.74 -13.67 3.15
N ILE A 54 -2.49 -14.04 4.40
CA ILE A 54 -2.76 -13.18 5.57
C ILE A 54 -1.95 -11.89 5.48
N ILE A 55 -0.65 -11.96 5.17
CA ILE A 55 0.20 -10.76 5.02
C ILE A 55 -0.32 -9.87 3.89
N THR A 56 -0.74 -10.46 2.77
CA THR A 56 -1.28 -9.72 1.62
C THR A 56 -2.59 -9.02 1.97
N LEU A 57 -3.51 -9.70 2.66
CA LEU A 57 -4.76 -9.10 3.13
C LEU A 57 -4.54 -7.99 4.15
N ALA A 58 -3.58 -8.17 5.07
CA ALA A 58 -3.19 -7.13 6.02
C ALA A 58 -2.66 -5.89 5.28
N SER A 59 -1.81 -6.09 4.27
CA SER A 59 -1.26 -5.00 3.46
C SER A 59 -2.33 -4.21 2.71
N ILE A 60 -3.25 -4.92 2.05
CA ILE A 60 -4.39 -4.30 1.36
C ILE A 60 -5.23 -3.48 2.34
N THR A 61 -5.45 -4.01 3.53
CA THR A 61 -6.19 -3.29 4.59
C THR A 61 -5.48 -2.00 5.00
N VAL A 62 -4.16 -2.04 5.15
CA VAL A 62 -3.33 -0.87 5.47
C VAL A 62 -3.41 0.19 4.35
N ASP A 63 -3.32 -0.21 3.08
CA ASP A 63 -3.40 0.73 1.95
C ASP A 63 -4.74 1.48 1.93
N TYR A 64 -5.85 0.78 2.11
CA TYR A 64 -7.18 1.41 2.09
C TYR A 64 -7.48 2.25 3.32
N THR A 65 -7.02 1.82 4.50
CA THR A 65 -7.43 2.46 5.76
C THR A 65 -6.52 3.59 6.18
N SER A 66 -5.22 3.52 5.87
CA SER A 66 -4.21 4.46 6.37
C SER A 66 -4.50 5.93 6.00
N GLY A 67 -4.79 6.21 4.73
CA GLY A 67 -5.17 7.55 4.27
C GLY A 67 -6.49 8.05 4.86
N ILE A 68 -7.49 7.18 4.99
CA ILE A 68 -8.79 7.51 5.60
C ILE A 68 -8.62 7.85 7.08
N ILE A 69 -7.86 7.03 7.81
CA ILE A 69 -7.58 7.20 9.22
C ILE A 69 -6.82 8.51 9.44
N GLY A 70 -5.76 8.75 8.66
CA GLY A 70 -4.99 9.98 8.72
C GLY A 70 -5.83 11.23 8.44
N ALA A 71 -6.67 11.20 7.40
CA ALA A 71 -7.57 12.31 7.07
C ALA A 71 -8.58 12.58 8.19
N LYS A 72 -9.15 11.52 8.80
CA LYS A 72 -10.05 11.64 9.95
C LYS A 72 -9.35 12.23 11.17
N TYR A 73 -8.12 11.80 11.48
CA TYR A 73 -7.32 12.40 12.56
C TYR A 73 -7.02 13.87 12.31
N GLY A 74 -6.85 14.28 11.05
CA GLY A 74 -6.72 15.67 10.64
C GLY A 74 -8.02 16.48 10.73
N GLY A 75 -9.17 15.84 10.94
CA GLY A 75 -10.48 16.48 11.07
C GLY A 75 -11.30 16.57 9.77
N ALA A 76 -10.94 15.79 8.74
CA ALA A 76 -11.64 15.79 7.45
C ALA A 76 -13.12 15.38 7.58
N GLY A 77 -14.00 16.09 6.89
CA GLY A 77 -15.39 15.68 6.71
C GLY A 77 -15.52 14.37 5.91
N ARG A 78 -16.63 13.63 6.10
CA ARG A 78 -16.88 12.35 5.40
C ARG A 78 -16.86 12.49 3.87
N SER A 79 -17.46 13.55 3.36
CA SER A 79 -17.46 13.93 1.94
C SER A 79 -16.05 14.23 1.44
N SER A 80 -15.24 14.95 2.22
CA SER A 80 -13.87 15.30 1.86
C SER A 80 -12.95 14.10 1.77
N ILE A 81 -13.17 13.07 2.60
CA ILE A 81 -12.45 11.80 2.49
C ILE A 81 -12.75 11.12 1.15
N ILE A 82 -14.01 11.10 0.71
CA ILE A 82 -14.40 10.50 -0.58
C ILE A 82 -13.80 11.29 -1.74
N ILE A 83 -13.86 12.62 -1.70
CA ILE A 83 -13.26 13.49 -2.73
C ILE A 83 -11.74 13.32 -2.76
N GLY A 84 -11.10 13.20 -1.59
CA GLY A 84 -9.69 12.88 -1.45
C GLY A 84 -9.32 11.53 -2.07
N LEU A 85 -10.12 10.49 -1.83
CA LEU A 85 -9.91 9.17 -2.44
C LEU A 85 -10.04 9.20 -3.96
N LEU A 86 -11.02 9.95 -4.49
CA LEU A 86 -11.13 10.18 -5.93
C LEU A 86 -9.91 10.95 -6.46
N GLY A 87 -9.46 11.97 -5.73
CA GLY A 87 -8.24 12.71 -6.04
C GLY A 87 -7.00 11.81 -6.05
N LEU A 88 -6.90 10.86 -5.11
CA LEU A 88 -5.83 9.88 -5.08
C LEU A 88 -5.84 9.00 -6.34
N ILE A 89 -7.00 8.47 -6.72
CA ILE A 89 -7.14 7.63 -7.91
C ILE A 89 -6.78 8.42 -9.18
N ILE A 90 -7.39 9.59 -9.37
CA ILE A 90 -7.18 10.45 -10.55
C ILE A 90 -5.72 10.91 -10.61
N GLY A 91 -5.16 11.30 -9.47
CA GLY A 91 -3.79 11.78 -9.36
C GLY A 91 -2.76 10.76 -9.80
N ILE A 92 -2.97 9.46 -9.51
CA ILE A 92 -2.10 8.38 -9.98
C ILE A 92 -1.98 8.38 -11.51
N PHE A 93 -3.07 8.66 -12.23
CA PHE A 93 -3.06 8.69 -13.71
C PHE A 93 -2.46 9.99 -14.28
N ILE A 94 -2.57 11.10 -13.55
CA ILE A 94 -2.04 12.40 -14.01
C ILE A 94 -0.52 12.48 -13.84
N TYR A 95 0.01 12.04 -12.70
CA TYR A 95 1.45 12.15 -12.40
C TYR A 95 1.98 10.96 -11.59
N PRO A 96 2.02 9.75 -12.17
CA PRO A 96 2.55 8.59 -11.47
C PRO A 96 4.05 8.76 -11.17
N PRO A 97 4.56 8.37 -9.99
CA PRO A 97 3.84 7.77 -8.85
C PRO A 97 3.33 8.77 -7.80
N PHE A 98 3.78 10.02 -7.83
CA PHE A 98 3.53 11.00 -6.74
C PHE A 98 2.14 11.64 -6.78
N GLY A 99 1.48 11.58 -7.93
CA GLY A 99 0.22 12.24 -8.19
C GLY A 99 -0.90 11.73 -7.30
N GLY A 100 -0.85 10.49 -6.81
CA GLY A 100 -1.82 9.98 -5.84
C GLY A 100 -1.80 10.72 -4.50
N ILE A 101 -0.61 10.97 -3.94
CA ILE A 101 -0.47 11.77 -2.71
C ILE A 101 -0.91 13.22 -2.96
N ALA A 102 -0.46 13.81 -4.07
CA ALA A 102 -0.82 15.18 -4.42
C ALA A 102 -2.33 15.34 -4.63
N GLY A 103 -2.96 14.39 -5.33
CA GLY A 103 -4.38 14.34 -5.58
C GLY A 103 -5.21 14.14 -4.31
N LEU A 104 -4.75 13.28 -3.38
CA LEU A 104 -5.36 13.14 -2.06
C LEU A 104 -5.33 14.46 -1.29
N PHE A 105 -4.16 15.11 -1.25
CA PHE A 105 -3.96 16.36 -0.53
C PHE A 105 -4.84 17.47 -1.10
N VAL A 106 -4.77 17.70 -2.42
CA VAL A 106 -5.54 18.76 -3.09
C VAL A 106 -7.03 18.47 -3.01
N GLY A 107 -7.46 17.21 -3.19
CA GLY A 107 -8.85 16.80 -3.10
C GLY A 107 -9.46 17.12 -1.74
N ILE A 108 -8.81 16.71 -0.65
CA ILE A 108 -9.25 17.00 0.72
C ILE A 108 -9.20 18.51 0.99
N LEU A 109 -8.10 19.18 0.61
CA LEU A 109 -7.91 20.61 0.87
C LEU A 109 -9.02 21.44 0.25
N VAL A 110 -9.28 21.25 -1.05
CA VAL A 110 -10.29 22.00 -1.80
C VAL A 110 -11.69 21.69 -1.27
N SER A 111 -12.02 20.42 -1.03
CA SER A 111 -13.35 20.06 -0.54
C SER A 111 -13.63 20.57 0.87
N GLU A 112 -12.62 20.60 1.74
CA GLU A 112 -12.77 21.07 3.12
C GLU A 112 -12.86 22.61 3.17
N ILE A 113 -12.11 23.34 2.33
CA ILE A 113 -12.24 24.80 2.17
C ILE A 113 -13.65 25.17 1.70
N ILE A 114 -14.17 24.47 0.68
CA ILE A 114 -15.51 24.76 0.13
C ILE A 114 -16.61 24.52 1.17
N GLN A 115 -16.51 23.44 1.93
CA GLN A 115 -17.56 23.05 2.89
C GLN A 115 -17.53 23.85 4.19
N PHE A 116 -16.35 24.14 4.72
CA PHE A 116 -16.22 24.70 6.08
C PHE A 116 -15.65 26.11 6.12
N LYS A 117 -15.12 26.62 4.99
CA LYS A 117 -14.48 27.95 4.87
C LYS A 117 -13.34 28.21 5.87
N ASP A 118 -12.79 27.15 6.47
CA ASP A 118 -11.68 27.20 7.41
C ASP A 118 -10.43 26.61 6.76
N HIS A 119 -9.48 27.49 6.41
CA HIS A 119 -8.23 27.10 5.76
C HIS A 119 -7.31 26.31 6.69
N ASN A 120 -7.28 26.64 7.99
CA ASN A 120 -6.41 25.96 8.95
C ASN A 120 -6.88 24.52 9.15
N LYS A 121 -8.20 24.33 9.29
CA LYS A 121 -8.80 22.99 9.35
C LYS A 121 -8.53 22.21 8.06
N ALA A 122 -8.69 22.82 6.89
CA ALA A 122 -8.49 22.16 5.61
C ALA A 122 -7.04 21.67 5.42
N ILE A 123 -6.05 22.51 5.76
CA ILE A 123 -4.63 22.12 5.69
C ILE A 123 -4.35 20.97 6.66
N LYS A 124 -4.86 21.03 7.90
CA LYS A 124 -4.70 19.95 8.89
C LYS A 124 -5.33 18.64 8.43
N ALA A 125 -6.52 18.70 7.81
CA ALA A 125 -7.20 17.54 7.25
C ALA A 125 -6.42 16.91 6.09
N ALA A 126 -5.96 17.73 5.13
CA ALA A 126 -5.22 17.28 3.96
C ALA A 126 -3.85 16.70 4.34
N THR A 127 -3.11 17.39 5.22
CA THR A 127 -1.83 16.89 5.77
C THR A 127 -2.01 15.60 6.56
N GLY A 128 -3.07 15.49 7.36
CA GLY A 128 -3.44 14.25 8.05
C GLY A 128 -3.61 13.08 7.10
N GLY A 129 -4.31 13.27 5.97
CA GLY A 129 -4.46 12.25 4.94
C GLY A 129 -3.13 11.78 4.35
N VAL A 130 -2.24 12.72 4.00
CA VAL A 130 -0.90 12.42 3.47
C VAL A 130 -0.04 11.68 4.49
N LEU A 131 -0.01 12.13 5.75
CA LEU A 131 0.71 11.45 6.82
C LEU A 131 0.15 10.04 7.07
N GLY A 132 -1.16 9.87 6.92
CA GLY A 132 -1.82 8.57 6.94
C GLY A 132 -1.25 7.64 5.87
N VAL A 133 -1.26 8.07 4.61
CA VAL A 133 -0.69 7.29 3.49
C VAL A 133 0.78 6.96 3.72
N ILE A 134 1.61 7.93 4.13
CA ILE A 134 3.04 7.69 4.41
C ILE A 134 3.21 6.64 5.52
N SER A 135 2.43 6.74 6.59
CA SER A 135 2.47 5.76 7.68
C SER A 135 2.05 4.36 7.20
N GLY A 136 1.04 4.29 6.32
CA GLY A 136 0.62 3.06 5.66
C GLY A 136 1.73 2.46 4.78
N THR A 137 2.41 3.29 4.00
CA THR A 137 3.58 2.90 3.20
C THR A 137 4.69 2.31 4.07
N VAL A 138 4.99 2.91 5.22
CA VAL A 138 6.00 2.36 6.15
C VAL A 138 5.56 1.00 6.71
N ALA A 139 4.30 0.87 7.11
CA ALA A 139 3.76 -0.41 7.57
C ALA A 139 3.82 -1.49 6.47
N ASN A 140 3.49 -1.12 5.23
CA ASN A 140 3.59 -2.02 4.08
C ASN A 140 5.04 -2.38 3.72
N LEU A 141 6.00 -1.48 3.92
CA LEU A 141 7.41 -1.81 3.75
C LEU A 141 7.86 -2.87 4.77
N ILE A 142 7.44 -2.75 6.02
CA ILE A 142 7.72 -3.75 7.06
C ILE A 142 7.08 -5.10 6.70
N LEU A 143 5.81 -5.11 6.28
CA LEU A 143 5.13 -6.32 5.84
C LEU A 143 5.79 -6.96 4.61
N ALA A 144 6.32 -6.16 3.68
CA ALA A 144 6.99 -6.64 2.48
C ALA A 144 8.34 -7.29 2.81
N LEU A 145 9.12 -6.67 3.70
CA LEU A 145 10.36 -7.25 4.20
C LEU A 145 10.09 -8.55 4.95
N LEU A 146 9.07 -8.59 5.81
CA LEU A 146 8.63 -9.82 6.48
C LEU A 146 8.25 -10.90 5.46
N PHE A 147 7.46 -10.55 4.44
CA PHE A 147 7.07 -11.46 3.37
C PHE A 147 8.29 -12.05 2.67
N LEU A 148 9.26 -11.22 2.28
CA LEU A 148 10.47 -11.64 1.57
C LEU A 148 11.33 -12.58 2.44
N VAL A 149 11.54 -12.24 3.72
CA VAL A 149 12.31 -13.07 4.65
C VAL A 149 11.64 -14.43 4.84
N LEU A 150 10.31 -14.47 5.03
CA LEU A 150 9.57 -15.72 5.16
C LEU A 150 9.63 -16.55 3.88
N PHE A 151 9.55 -15.93 2.70
CA PHE A 151 9.72 -16.62 1.42
C PHE A 151 11.08 -17.31 1.34
N ILE A 152 12.17 -16.63 1.68
CA ILE A 152 13.51 -17.22 1.66
C ILE A 152 13.61 -18.36 2.66
N ILE A 153 13.18 -18.17 3.90
CA ILE A 153 13.26 -19.20 4.96
C ILE A 153 12.47 -20.45 4.58
N PHE A 154 11.27 -20.28 4.02
CA PHE A 154 10.42 -21.40 3.64
C PHE A 154 10.86 -22.10 2.35
N SER A 155 11.54 -21.40 1.45
CA SER A 155 11.94 -21.95 0.14
C SER A 155 13.32 -22.59 0.13
N VAL A 156 14.12 -22.42 1.19
CA VAL A 156 15.49 -22.99 1.29
C VAL A 156 15.52 -24.33 2.05
N LYS A 157 14.39 -24.75 2.64
CA LYS A 157 14.25 -26.07 3.30
C LYS A 157 14.14 -27.20 2.29
#